data_AF-A0A3M5UBM3-F1
#
_entry.id   AF-A0A3M5UBM3-F1
#
_cell.length_a   1.000
_cell.length_b   1.000
_cell.length_c   1.000
_cell.angle_alpha   90.00
_cell.angle_beta   90.00
_cell.angle_gamma   90.00
#
_symmetry.space_group_name_H-M   'P 1'
#
loop_
_entity.id
_entity.type
_entity.pdbx_description
1 polymer ?
#
loop_
_entity_poly.entity_id
_entity_poly.type
_entity_poly.pdbx_seq_one_letter_code
_entity_poly.pdbx_strand_id
1 'polypeptide(L)'
;MGRHTSEALGDYCAGPNHVLPTSGTARFSSPLGVYDFQKRSSIIYCSPEGASELGKTASVLARGESLSGHARSAEYRITDLDWKAGNLEEGK
;
A
#
# COMPACT_ATOMS: atom_id res chain seq x y z
N MET A 1 32.76 7.86 -12.09
CA MET A 1 33.70 7.77 -10.95
C MET A 1 35.12 7.74 -11.51
N GLY A 2 36.06 8.41 -10.86
CA GLY A 2 37.43 8.56 -11.36
C GLY A 2 37.66 9.85 -12.14
N ARG A 3 38.92 10.14 -12.47
CA ARG A 3 39.39 11.45 -12.96
C ARG A 3 38.87 11.84 -14.35
N HIS A 4 38.28 10.90 -15.08
CA HIS A 4 37.75 11.11 -16.44
C HIS A 4 36.22 11.18 -16.50
N THR A 5 35.53 11.17 -15.36
CA THR A 5 34.06 11.29 -15.29
C THR A 5 33.68 12.66 -14.72
N SER A 6 33.83 13.72 -15.51
CA SER A 6 33.34 15.05 -15.13
C SER A 6 31.81 15.05 -15.03
N GLU A 7 31.26 15.94 -14.20
CA GLU A 7 29.81 16.10 -14.03
C GLU A 7 29.12 16.52 -15.33
N ALA A 8 29.75 17.38 -16.14
CA ALA A 8 29.28 17.72 -17.49
C ALA A 8 28.95 16.50 -18.38
N LEU A 9 29.65 15.36 -18.26
CA LEU A 9 29.27 14.17 -19.01
C LEU A 9 27.89 13.64 -18.56
N GLY A 10 27.62 13.65 -17.25
CA GLY A 10 26.32 13.32 -16.67
C GLY A 10 25.21 14.28 -17.08
N ASP A 11 25.54 15.56 -17.23
CA ASP A 11 24.58 16.59 -17.62
C ASP A 11 24.13 16.50 -19.08
N TYR A 12 24.95 15.93 -19.96
CA TYR A 12 24.69 15.98 -21.40
C TYR A 12 24.55 14.62 -22.08
N CYS A 13 25.41 13.63 -21.80
CA CYS A 13 25.52 12.47 -22.69
C CYS A 13 25.78 11.11 -22.05
N ALA A 14 26.03 11.03 -20.73
CA ALA A 14 26.33 9.76 -20.08
C ALA A 14 25.10 8.87 -19.89
N GLY A 15 23.88 9.43 -19.95
CA GLY A 15 22.61 8.69 -19.84
C GLY A 15 21.78 8.93 -18.57
N PRO A 16 22.35 9.11 -17.36
CA PRO A 16 21.59 9.47 -16.18
C PRO A 16 20.82 10.80 -16.36
N ASN A 17 19.75 10.98 -15.61
CA ASN A 17 18.99 12.21 -15.66
C ASN A 17 19.60 13.26 -14.71
N HIS A 18 19.96 14.43 -15.24
CA HIS A 18 20.54 15.53 -14.47
C HIS A 18 19.51 16.40 -13.74
N VAL A 19 18.21 16.08 -13.86
CA VAL A 19 17.17 16.67 -12.99
C VAL A 19 17.27 15.99 -11.63
N LEU A 20 18.16 16.54 -10.80
CA LEU A 20 18.53 16.00 -9.49
C LEU A 20 17.82 16.76 -8.35
N PRO A 21 17.56 16.12 -7.20
CA PRO A 21 17.07 16.79 -6.00
C PRO A 21 18.11 17.78 -5.44
N THR A 22 17.69 19.01 -5.16
CA THR A 22 18.55 20.09 -4.63
C THR A 22 18.16 20.46 -3.18
N SER A 23 18.86 21.41 -2.56
CA SER A 23 18.54 21.92 -1.21
C SER A 23 18.44 20.82 -0.12
N GLY A 24 19.28 19.78 -0.22
CA GLY A 24 19.34 18.67 0.73
C GLY A 24 18.27 17.59 0.57
N THR A 25 17.41 17.69 -0.44
CA THR A 25 16.32 16.71 -0.68
C THR A 25 16.81 15.37 -1.21
N ALA A 26 18.08 15.26 -1.64
CA ALA A 26 18.72 13.99 -2.00
C ALA A 26 18.74 12.95 -0.84
N ARG A 27 18.44 13.36 0.39
CA ARG A 27 18.26 12.44 1.55
C ARG A 27 17.01 11.57 1.46
N PHE A 28 15.98 11.99 0.70
CA PHE A 28 14.68 11.31 0.64
C PHE A 28 14.03 11.32 -0.75
N SER A 29 14.65 11.96 -1.74
CA SER A 29 14.19 12.02 -3.14
C SER A 29 15.24 11.46 -4.09
N SER A 30 14.78 10.96 -5.23
CA SER A 30 15.62 10.41 -6.31
C SER A 30 15.71 11.37 -7.49
N PRO A 31 16.73 11.24 -8.37
CA PRO A 31 16.73 11.84 -9.70
C PRO A 31 15.47 11.50 -10.50
N LEU A 32 15.08 12.38 -11.42
CA LEU A 32 13.95 12.12 -12.32
C LEU A 32 14.19 10.83 -13.11
N GLY A 33 13.22 9.92 -13.07
CA GLY A 33 13.26 8.64 -13.75
C GLY A 33 11.91 8.29 -14.37
N VAL A 34 11.87 7.16 -15.08
CA VAL A 34 10.64 6.70 -15.75
C VAL A 34 9.49 6.46 -14.78
N TYR A 35 9.76 6.20 -13.49
CA TYR A 35 8.74 5.96 -12.48
C TYR A 35 8.00 7.22 -12.06
N ASP A 36 8.57 8.42 -12.23
CA ASP A 36 7.89 9.69 -11.94
C ASP A 36 6.70 9.94 -12.89
N PHE A 37 6.73 9.28 -14.06
CA PHE A 37 5.68 9.34 -15.07
C PHE A 37 4.75 8.11 -15.07
N GLN A 38 4.94 7.19 -14.13
CA GLN A 38 4.10 5.99 -13.98
C GLN A 38 3.27 6.09 -12.70
N LYS A 39 2.11 5.44 -12.71
CA LYS A 39 1.31 5.18 -11.51
C LYS A 39 1.21 3.68 -11.31
N ARG A 40 1.35 3.25 -10.05
CA ARG A 40 1.21 1.85 -9.64
C ARG A 40 -0.12 1.67 -8.94
N SER A 41 -0.93 0.75 -9.43
CA SER A 41 -2.21 0.36 -8.82
C SER A 41 -2.10 -1.04 -8.24
N SER A 42 -2.55 -1.21 -7.00
CA SER A 42 -2.68 -2.53 -6.38
C SER A 42 -4.05 -3.13 -6.74
N ILE A 43 -4.06 -4.39 -7.16
CA ILE A 43 -5.28 -5.15 -7.42
C ILE A 43 -5.30 -6.32 -6.43
N ILE A 44 -6.41 -6.48 -5.72
CA ILE A 44 -6.62 -7.57 -4.76
C ILE A 44 -7.85 -8.35 -5.20
N TYR A 45 -7.72 -9.67 -5.17
CA TYR A 45 -8.80 -10.62 -5.37
C TYR A 45 -8.86 -11.56 -4.16
N CYS A 46 -10.06 -11.88 -3.70
CA CYS A 46 -10.29 -12.86 -2.64
C CYS A 46 -11.31 -13.88 -3.11
N SER A 47 -11.03 -15.16 -2.88
CA SER A 47 -12.08 -16.18 -2.97
C SER A 47 -13.09 -15.98 -1.83
N PRO A 48 -14.29 -16.58 -1.91
CA PRO A 48 -15.25 -16.54 -0.81
C PRO A 48 -14.66 -17.02 0.52
N GLU A 49 -13.87 -18.09 0.50
CA GLU A 49 -13.22 -18.67 1.69
C GLU A 49 -12.16 -17.71 2.26
N GLY A 50 -11.32 -17.15 1.39
CA GLY A 50 -10.32 -16.15 1.80
C GLY A 50 -10.95 -14.89 2.38
N ALA A 51 -12.08 -14.43 1.80
CA ALA A 51 -12.83 -13.30 2.31
C ALA A 51 -13.49 -13.59 3.66
N SER A 52 -13.95 -14.83 3.89
CA SER A 52 -14.51 -15.26 5.17
C SER A 52 -13.43 -15.24 6.27
N GLU A 53 -12.25 -15.79 6.00
CA GLU A 53 -11.15 -15.81 6.98
C GLU A 53 -10.58 -14.42 7.26
N LEU A 54 -10.29 -13.63 6.22
CA LEU A 54 -9.81 -12.25 6.39
C LEU A 54 -10.87 -11.35 7.04
N GLY A 55 -12.16 -11.64 6.81
CA GLY A 55 -13.28 -10.91 7.37
C GLY A 55 -13.31 -10.93 8.90
N LYS A 56 -12.90 -12.05 9.52
CA LYS A 56 -12.80 -12.19 10.98
C LYS A 56 -11.80 -11.18 11.56
N THR A 57 -10.59 -11.12 11.01
CA THR A 57 -9.55 -10.17 11.42
C THR A 57 -9.97 -8.72 11.16
N ALA A 58 -10.51 -8.44 9.96
CA ALA A 58 -10.93 -7.10 9.59
C ALA A 58 -12.07 -6.58 10.48
N SER A 59 -13.01 -7.44 10.90
CA SER A 59 -14.06 -7.09 11.85
C SER A 59 -13.49 -6.64 13.19
N VAL A 60 -12.60 -7.44 13.80
CA VAL A 60 -12.00 -7.11 15.10
C VAL A 60 -11.27 -5.77 15.07
N LEU A 61 -10.43 -5.55 14.04
CA LEU A 61 -9.70 -4.29 13.87
C LEU A 61 -10.66 -3.10 13.69
N ALA A 62 -11.65 -3.23 12.79
CA ALA A 62 -12.59 -2.15 12.51
C ALA A 62 -13.51 -1.83 13.69
N ARG A 63 -13.87 -2.81 14.52
CA ARG A 63 -14.60 -2.59 15.78
C ARG A 63 -13.73 -1.84 16.79
N GLY A 64 -12.46 -2.23 16.95
CA GLY A 64 -11.49 -1.53 17.80
C GLY A 64 -11.25 -0.07 17.38
N GLU A 65 -11.34 0.21 16.08
CA GLU A 65 -11.23 1.56 15.51
C GLU A 65 -12.57 2.34 15.49
N SER A 66 -13.66 1.77 16.02
CA SER A 66 -15.02 2.34 15.99
C SER A 66 -15.59 2.59 14.57
N LEU A 67 -15.09 1.88 13.56
CA LEU A 67 -15.53 1.93 12.17
C LEU A 67 -16.58 0.87 11.86
N SER A 68 -17.78 1.02 12.43
CA SER A 68 -18.86 0.01 12.35
C SER A 68 -19.26 -0.40 10.94
N GLY A 69 -19.23 0.53 9.97
CA GLY A 69 -19.53 0.24 8.56
C GLY A 69 -18.51 -0.71 7.92
N HIS A 70 -17.22 -0.53 8.23
CA HIS A 70 -16.15 -1.42 7.76
C HIS A 70 -16.28 -2.80 8.40
N ALA A 71 -16.48 -2.85 9.72
CA ALA A 71 -16.65 -4.10 10.46
C ALA A 71 -17.82 -4.94 9.90
N ARG A 72 -19.00 -4.32 9.75
CA ARG A 72 -20.17 -4.99 9.19
C ARG A 72 -19.92 -5.50 7.77
N SER A 73 -19.25 -4.70 6.92
CA SER A 73 -18.95 -5.11 5.55
C SER A 73 -18.08 -6.38 5.49
N ALA A 74 -17.15 -6.54 6.44
CA ALA A 74 -16.32 -7.74 6.58
C ALA A 74 -17.13 -8.91 7.15
N GLU A 75 -17.90 -8.68 8.22
CA GLU A 75 -18.78 -9.67 8.87
C GLU A 75 -19.77 -10.31 7.89
N TYR A 76 -20.33 -9.52 6.95
CA TYR A 76 -21.24 -10.03 5.91
C TYR A 76 -20.64 -11.10 5.01
N ARG A 77 -19.30 -11.15 4.88
CA ARG A 77 -18.59 -12.12 4.04
C ARG A 77 -18.19 -13.38 4.80
N ILE A 78 -18.31 -13.39 6.13
CA ILE A 78 -17.97 -14.55 6.96
C ILE A 78 -19.03 -15.63 6.76
N THR A 79 -18.61 -16.85 6.48
CA THR A 79 -19.49 -18.02 6.32
C THR A 79 -19.45 -18.97 7.52
N ASP A 80 -18.41 -18.86 8.35
CA ASP A 80 -18.23 -19.60 9.59
C ASP A 80 -19.39 -19.33 10.58
N LEU A 81 -20.17 -20.37 10.86
CA LEU A 81 -21.34 -20.28 11.72
C LEU A 81 -20.98 -20.16 13.20
N ASP A 82 -19.87 -20.77 13.63
CA ASP A 82 -19.42 -20.71 15.02
C ASP A 82 -18.94 -19.30 15.35
N TRP A 83 -18.22 -18.66 14.42
CA TRP A 83 -17.85 -17.25 14.54
C TRP A 83 -19.09 -16.35 14.66
N LYS A 84 -20.11 -16.57 13.82
CA LYS A 84 -21.34 -15.77 13.86
C LYS A 84 -22.08 -15.96 15.18
N ALA A 85 -22.22 -17.20 15.65
CA ALA A 85 -22.90 -17.51 16.91
C ALA A 85 -22.23 -16.80 18.09
N GLY A 86 -20.89 -16.81 18.17
CA GLY A 86 -20.13 -16.17 19.25
C GLY A 86 -20.17 -14.63 19.26
N ASN A 87 -20.53 -13.99 18.15
CA ASN A 87 -20.52 -12.52 18.01
C ASN A 87 -21.93 -11.89 17.86
N LEU A 88 -23.00 -12.70 17.90
CA LEU A 88 -24.37 -12.22 17.84
C LEU A 88 -24.85 -11.55 19.14
N GLU A 89 -24.17 -11.79 20.27
CA GLU A 89 -24.58 -11.25 21.57
C GLU A 89 -24.09 -9.82 21.85
N GLU A 90 -23.04 -9.33 21.17
CA GLU A 90 -22.47 -7.98 21.36
C GLU A 90 -23.10 -6.90 20.47
N GLY A 91 -24.13 -7.25 19.68
CA GLY A 91 -24.74 -6.39 18.66
C GLY A 91 -25.96 -5.56 19.10
N LYS A 92 -26.31 -5.53 20.41
CA LYS A 92 -27.32 -4.62 20.98
C LYS A 92 -26.66 -3.43 21.66
#